data_AF-A0A7W9E6W4-F1
#
_entry.id   AF-A0A7W9E6W4-F1
#
_cell.length_a   1.000
_cell.length_b   1.000
_cell.length_c   1.000
_cell.angle_alpha   90.00
_cell.angle_beta   90.00
_cell.angle_gamma   90.00
#
_symmetry.space_group_name_H-M   'P 1'
#
loop_
_entity.id
_entity.type
_entity.pdbx_description
1 polymer ?
#
loop_
_entity_poly.entity_id
_entity_poly.type
_entity_poly.pdbx_seq_one_letter_code
_entity_poly.pdbx_strand_id
1 'polypeptide(L)'
;MNKTKIRLGLVVAALAFSGCASAPAMTPGSYVSRSEPVFLISETEADQILVDAMNAEFGTSPIVRVEYPHKGYQATIKFLFDSHQIVATMVPSTGLRADGSAEAGYYFNVTHSGTMPLSGIARSNRLRKRLSDAATSLSPSVPAAR
;
A
#
# COMPACT_ATOMS: atom_id res chain seq x y z
N MET A 1 -7.21 71.92 -28.95
CA MET A 1 -8.53 71.38 -29.32
C MET A 1 -8.31 70.15 -30.20
N ASN A 2 -8.75 68.97 -29.71
CA ASN A 2 -9.02 67.68 -30.37
C ASN A 2 -7.97 67.13 -31.38
N LYS A 3 -7.19 66.09 -31.04
CA LYS A 3 -7.50 64.63 -31.16
C LYS A 3 -8.01 64.28 -32.57
N THR A 4 -7.35 63.46 -33.39
CA THR A 4 -7.13 62.01 -33.18
C THR A 4 -6.14 61.45 -34.22
N LYS A 5 -5.27 60.53 -33.78
CA LYS A 5 -4.11 59.99 -34.49
C LYS A 5 -4.43 58.69 -35.26
N ILE A 6 -3.88 58.62 -36.47
CA ILE A 6 -3.19 57.52 -37.16
C ILE A 6 -3.47 56.09 -36.64
N ARG A 7 -4.03 55.25 -37.53
CA ARG A 7 -4.05 53.79 -37.41
C ARG A 7 -2.64 53.25 -37.68
N LEU A 8 -2.03 52.61 -36.70
CA LEU A 8 -0.84 51.78 -36.90
C LEU A 8 -1.09 50.43 -36.23
N GLY A 9 -1.11 49.37 -37.03
CA GLY A 9 -1.00 48.01 -36.52
C GLY A 9 0.37 47.81 -35.92
N LEU A 10 0.42 47.24 -34.71
CA LEU A 10 1.63 46.75 -34.08
C LEU A 10 1.32 45.39 -33.45
N VAL A 11 1.95 44.37 -34.01
CA VAL A 11 2.05 43.01 -33.49
C VAL A 11 2.84 43.04 -32.18
N VAL A 12 2.31 42.48 -31.10
CA VAL A 12 3.10 42.08 -29.93
C VAL A 12 2.75 40.63 -29.56
N ALA A 13 3.82 39.87 -29.45
CA ALA A 13 3.90 38.44 -29.28
C ALA A 13 3.66 37.97 -27.84
N ALA A 14 3.54 36.64 -27.73
CA ALA A 14 3.94 35.79 -26.62
C ALA A 14 3.17 35.90 -25.30
N LEU A 15 2.45 34.82 -24.97
CA LEU A 15 2.62 34.02 -23.74
C LEU A 15 1.61 32.86 -23.78
N ALA A 16 1.98 31.76 -24.44
CA ALA A 16 1.33 30.47 -24.26
C ALA A 16 2.34 29.50 -23.63
N PHE A 17 2.72 29.78 -22.38
CA PHE A 17 3.36 28.80 -21.50
C PHE A 17 2.37 28.45 -20.40
N SER A 18 1.87 27.22 -20.41
CA SER A 18 1.54 26.37 -19.25
C SER A 18 0.47 25.37 -19.69
N GLY A 19 0.67 24.07 -19.69
CA GLY A 19 1.82 23.22 -19.44
C GLY A 19 1.38 21.84 -19.88
N CYS A 20 2.25 21.06 -20.52
CA CYS A 20 2.01 19.62 -20.55
C CYS A 20 1.96 19.19 -19.09
N ALA A 21 0.77 18.83 -18.60
CA ALA A 21 0.63 18.08 -17.39
C ALA A 21 1.59 16.90 -17.52
N SER A 22 2.68 16.93 -16.76
CA SER A 22 3.55 15.78 -16.59
C SER A 22 2.66 14.72 -15.95
N ALA A 23 2.07 13.85 -16.77
CA ALA A 23 1.56 12.59 -16.26
C ALA A 23 2.77 11.95 -15.57
N PRO A 24 2.73 11.71 -14.25
CA PRO A 24 3.84 11.03 -13.60
C PRO A 24 4.04 9.72 -14.34
N ALA A 25 5.27 9.49 -14.81
CA ALA A 25 5.65 8.24 -15.42
C ALA A 25 5.32 7.12 -14.42
N MET A 26 4.36 6.26 -14.78
CA MET A 26 4.08 5.04 -14.04
C MET A 26 5.28 4.11 -14.22
N THR A 27 6.25 4.20 -13.32
CA THR A 27 7.25 3.15 -13.14
C THR A 27 6.56 1.93 -12.54
N PRO A 28 6.61 0.74 -13.18
CA PRO A 28 6.17 -0.50 -12.57
C PRO A 28 7.20 -0.89 -11.50
N GLY A 29 6.97 -0.41 -10.29
CA GLY A 29 7.86 -0.67 -9.16
C GLY A 29 7.27 -0.08 -7.89
N SER A 30 6.70 -0.95 -7.07
CA SER A 30 6.24 -0.67 -5.70
C SER A 30 5.28 0.51 -5.54
N TYR A 31 3.97 0.23 -5.68
CA TYR A 31 2.97 0.93 -4.89
C TYR A 31 3.20 0.58 -3.41
N VAL A 32 4.19 1.20 -2.76
CA VAL A 32 4.06 1.47 -1.34
C VAL A 32 3.11 2.65 -1.29
N SER A 33 1.84 2.38 -1.04
CA SER A 33 0.88 3.46 -0.78
C SER A 33 1.48 4.31 0.32
N ARG A 34 1.70 5.60 0.04
CA ARG A 34 2.41 6.57 0.89
C ARG A 34 1.67 6.88 2.21
N SER A 35 0.73 6.03 2.58
CA SER A 35 -0.24 6.15 3.65
C SER A 35 -0.55 4.82 4.33
N GLU A 36 0.22 3.75 4.09
CA GLU A 36 0.00 2.50 4.83
C GLU A 36 0.25 2.75 6.32
N PRO A 37 -0.68 2.36 7.20
CA PRO A 37 -0.53 2.54 8.64
C PRO A 37 0.70 1.76 9.13
N VAL A 38 1.67 2.45 9.70
CA VAL A 38 2.83 1.81 10.32
C VAL A 38 2.49 1.50 11.77
N PHE A 39 2.71 0.27 12.19
CA PHE A 39 2.55 -0.16 13.57
C PHE A 39 3.92 -0.20 14.23
N LEU A 40 4.08 0.50 15.35
CA LEU A 40 5.33 0.55 16.11
C LEU A 40 5.41 -0.72 16.98
N ILE A 41 5.71 -1.83 16.33
CA ILE A 41 5.82 -3.19 16.90
C ILE A 41 7.15 -3.81 16.50
N SER A 42 7.59 -4.79 17.28
CA SER A 42 8.79 -5.58 16.97
C SER A 42 8.57 -6.55 15.81
N GLU A 43 9.67 -7.01 15.21
CA GLU A 43 9.63 -8.04 14.16
C GLU A 43 8.94 -9.32 14.63
N THR A 44 9.22 -9.74 15.86
CA THR A 44 8.65 -10.95 16.46
C THR A 44 7.15 -10.83 16.67
N GLU A 45 6.66 -9.66 17.07
CA GLU A 45 5.22 -9.40 17.19
C GLU A 45 4.55 -9.37 15.82
N ALA A 46 5.19 -8.75 14.82
CA ALA A 46 4.68 -8.71 13.45
C ALA A 46 4.60 -10.12 12.82
N ASP A 47 5.62 -10.96 13.02
CA ASP A 47 5.61 -12.35 12.54
C ASP A 47 4.54 -13.19 13.28
N GLN A 48 4.39 -13.02 14.59
CA GLN A 48 3.35 -13.70 15.35
C GLN A 48 1.94 -13.32 14.88
N ILE A 49 1.67 -12.02 14.67
CA ILE A 49 0.40 -11.52 14.12
C ILE A 49 0.12 -12.17 12.75
N LEU A 50 1.14 -12.27 11.89
CA LEU A 50 1.01 -12.93 10.58
C LEU A 50 0.64 -14.40 10.73
N VAL A 51 1.35 -15.15 11.56
CA VAL A 51 1.10 -16.58 11.80
C VAL A 51 -0.32 -16.79 12.30
N ASP A 52 -0.74 -16.02 13.31
CA ASP A 52 -2.05 -16.17 13.92
C ASP A 52 -3.19 -15.81 12.95
N ALA A 53 -3.04 -14.71 12.21
CA ALA A 53 -4.04 -14.28 11.24
C ALA A 53 -4.14 -15.27 10.06
N MET A 54 -3.01 -15.79 9.58
CA MET A 54 -2.98 -16.78 8.50
C MET A 54 -3.60 -18.11 8.92
N ASN A 55 -3.28 -18.61 10.11
CA ASN A 55 -3.89 -19.83 10.63
C ASN A 55 -5.39 -19.66 10.88
N ALA A 56 -5.83 -18.49 11.36
CA ALA A 56 -7.25 -18.22 11.57
C ALA A 56 -8.06 -18.18 10.27
N GLU A 57 -7.48 -17.69 9.17
CA GLU A 57 -8.19 -17.57 7.88
C GLU A 57 -8.00 -18.81 6.97
N PHE A 58 -6.84 -19.47 7.05
CA PHE A 58 -6.43 -20.52 6.12
C PHE A 58 -5.92 -21.80 6.80
N GLY A 59 -6.18 -22.03 8.08
CA GLY A 59 -5.68 -23.22 8.81
C GLY A 59 -6.08 -24.58 8.21
N THR A 60 -7.05 -24.60 7.29
CA THR A 60 -7.45 -25.80 6.53
C THR A 60 -6.75 -25.93 5.16
N SER A 61 -5.90 -24.98 4.79
CA SER A 61 -5.19 -24.92 3.52
C SER A 61 -3.67 -24.91 3.76
N PRO A 62 -2.86 -25.38 2.81
CA PRO A 62 -1.41 -25.30 2.96
C PRO A 62 -0.95 -23.84 3.10
N ILE A 63 -0.23 -23.55 4.18
CA ILE A 63 0.44 -22.26 4.43
C ILE A 63 1.94 -22.47 4.28
N VAL A 64 2.59 -21.65 3.46
CA VAL A 64 4.01 -21.71 3.18
C VAL A 64 4.66 -20.40 3.61
N ARG A 65 5.81 -20.48 4.28
CA ARG A 65 6.60 -19.29 4.65
C ARG A 65 7.25 -18.68 3.42
N VAL A 66 7.25 -17.36 3.35
CA VAL A 66 7.89 -16.56 2.30
C VAL A 66 8.96 -15.69 2.97
N GLU A 67 10.21 -15.78 2.51
CA GLU A 67 11.32 -14.96 3.06
C GLU A 67 11.62 -13.71 2.22
N TYR A 68 11.33 -13.75 0.92
CA TYR A 68 11.73 -12.72 -0.05
C TYR A 68 10.53 -12.22 -0.86
N PRO A 69 10.42 -10.91 -1.18
CA PRO A 69 11.31 -9.81 -0.80
C PRO A 69 11.14 -9.36 0.67
N HIS A 70 10.04 -9.76 1.30
CA HIS A 70 9.75 -9.50 2.70
C HIS A 70 9.21 -10.77 3.35
N LYS A 71 9.47 -10.93 4.65
CA LYS A 71 9.00 -12.07 5.43
C LYS A 71 7.48 -12.09 5.47
N GLY A 72 6.90 -13.27 5.35
CA GLY A 72 5.48 -13.45 5.25
C GLY A 72 5.05 -14.89 5.10
N TYR A 73 3.79 -15.05 4.74
CA TYR A 73 3.16 -16.35 4.54
C TYR A 73 2.25 -16.29 3.34
N GLN A 74 2.18 -17.42 2.65
CA GLN A 74 1.37 -17.63 1.48
C GLN A 74 0.41 -18.78 1.74
N ALA A 75 -0.86 -18.58 1.38
CA ALA A 75 -1.85 -19.64 1.32
C ALA A 75 -2.34 -19.80 -0.12
N THR A 76 -2.49 -21.05 -0.56
CA THR A 76 -3.11 -21.38 -1.85
C THR A 76 -4.40 -22.14 -1.62
N ILE A 77 -5.50 -21.56 -2.09
CA ILE A 77 -6.85 -22.13 -2.05
C ILE A 77 -7.12 -22.75 -3.42
N LYS A 78 -7.59 -23.98 -3.43
CA LYS A 78 -8.03 -24.67 -4.65
C LYS A 78 -9.47 -25.09 -4.51
N PHE A 79 -10.27 -24.84 -5.54
CA PHE A 79 -11.67 -25.24 -5.59
C PHE A 79 -12.03 -25.66 -7.00
N LEU A 80 -12.37 -26.94 -7.19
CA LEU A 80 -12.59 -27.53 -8.52
C LEU A 80 -11.40 -27.24 -9.46
N PHE A 81 -11.62 -26.44 -10.49
CA PHE A 81 -10.63 -26.04 -11.49
C PHE A 81 -9.98 -24.70 -11.20
N ASP A 82 -10.45 -24.01 -10.15
CA ASP A 82 -9.93 -22.70 -9.78
C ASP A 82 -8.87 -22.78 -8.69
N SER A 83 -7.93 -21.83 -8.78
CA SER A 83 -6.89 -21.63 -7.78
C SER A 83 -6.79 -20.16 -7.43
N HIS A 84 -6.55 -19.88 -6.15
CA HIS A 84 -6.33 -18.53 -5.65
C HIS A 84 -5.21 -18.52 -4.62
N GLN A 85 -4.24 -17.65 -4.83
CA GLN A 85 -3.10 -17.46 -3.97
C GLN A 85 -3.27 -16.14 -3.21
N ILE A 86 -3.03 -16.18 -1.91
CA ILE A 86 -3.05 -15.01 -1.03
C ILE A 86 -1.70 -14.98 -0.31
N VAL A 87 -1.03 -13.83 -0.36
CA VAL A 87 0.28 -13.62 0.29
C VAL A 87 0.16 -12.46 1.25
N ALA A 88 0.46 -12.69 2.52
CA ALA A 88 0.58 -11.67 3.54
C ALA A 88 2.05 -11.51 3.93
N THR A 89 2.56 -10.28 3.90
CA THR A 89 3.95 -9.96 4.23
C THR A 89 4.02 -8.84 5.26
N MET A 90 4.98 -8.91 6.17
CA MET A 90 5.36 -7.79 7.02
C MET A 90 6.48 -7.02 6.34
N VAL A 91 6.32 -5.71 6.23
CA VAL A 91 7.30 -4.85 5.58
C VAL A 91 7.89 -3.91 6.62
N PRO A 92 9.22 -3.97 6.88
CA PRO A 92 9.88 -3.02 7.77
C PRO A 92 9.64 -1.59 7.28
N SER A 93 9.29 -0.70 8.20
CA SER A 93 9.06 0.71 7.92
C SER A 93 9.40 1.55 9.14
N THR A 94 9.36 2.88 8.97
CA THR A 94 9.60 3.83 10.04
C THR A 94 8.34 4.65 10.22
N GLY A 95 7.83 4.75 11.44
CA GLY A 95 6.67 5.55 11.80
C GLY A 95 7.05 6.83 12.54
N LEU A 96 6.18 7.84 12.50
CA LEU A 96 6.31 9.10 13.25
C LEU A 96 5.42 9.08 14.48
N ARG A 97 6.02 9.11 15.67
CA ARG A 97 5.28 9.28 16.93
C ARG A 97 4.69 10.68 17.05
N ALA A 98 3.78 10.83 18.02
CA ALA A 98 3.13 12.11 18.31
C ALA A 98 4.11 13.21 18.75
N ASP A 99 5.27 12.85 19.30
CA ASP A 99 6.35 13.77 19.66
C ASP A 99 7.25 14.15 18.47
N GLY A 100 6.96 13.64 17.27
CA GLY A 100 7.74 13.85 16.06
C GLY A 100 8.97 12.96 15.92
N SER A 101 9.22 12.06 16.88
CA SER A 101 10.32 11.09 16.78
C SER A 101 10.00 9.98 15.76
N ALA A 102 11.03 9.57 15.02
CA ALA A 102 10.95 8.46 14.09
C ALA A 102 11.30 7.15 14.82
N GLU A 103 10.44 6.14 14.69
CA GLU A 103 10.65 4.83 15.31
C GLU A 103 10.42 3.71 14.29
N ALA A 104 11.21 2.64 14.40
CA ALA A 104 11.05 1.46 13.57
C ALA A 104 9.72 0.74 13.87
N GLY A 105 9.12 0.19 12.83
CA GLY A 105 7.89 -0.57 12.92
C GLY A 105 7.66 -1.38 11.66
N TYR A 106 6.43 -1.87 11.52
CA TYR A 106 6.03 -2.71 10.40
C TYR A 106 4.67 -2.29 9.90
N TYR A 107 4.46 -2.40 8.59
CA TYR A 107 3.12 -2.45 8.02
C TYR A 107 2.88 -3.81 7.39
N PHE A 108 1.61 -4.16 7.23
CA PHE A 108 1.21 -5.43 6.63
C PHE A 108 0.71 -5.21 5.21
N ASN A 109 1.28 -5.95 4.26
CA ASN A 109 0.78 -5.99 2.90
C ASN A 109 0.10 -7.33 2.64
N VAL A 110 -1.10 -7.27 2.05
CA VAL A 110 -1.83 -8.46 1.59
C VAL A 110 -2.07 -8.32 0.10
N THR A 111 -1.50 -9.25 -0.65
CA THR A 111 -1.70 -9.40 -2.09
C THR A 111 -2.45 -10.70 -2.38
N HIS A 112 -3.17 -10.74 -3.49
CA HIS A 112 -3.90 -11.93 -3.91
C HIS A 112 -3.97 -12.01 -5.43
N SER A 113 -3.97 -13.23 -5.96
CA SER A 113 -3.99 -13.50 -7.39
C SER A 113 -4.62 -14.85 -7.68
N GLY A 114 -5.24 -15.01 -8.86
CA GLY A 114 -5.82 -16.26 -9.30
C GLY A 114 -7.19 -16.09 -9.97
N THR A 115 -7.86 -17.22 -10.22
CA THR A 115 -9.09 -17.28 -11.02
C THR A 115 -10.37 -17.24 -10.19
N MET A 116 -10.27 -17.23 -8.85
CA MET A 116 -11.42 -17.06 -7.93
C MET A 116 -11.57 -15.59 -7.48
N PRO A 117 -12.20 -14.68 -8.25
CA PRO A 117 -12.20 -13.26 -7.93
C PRO A 117 -12.94 -12.95 -6.63
N LEU A 118 -14.18 -13.43 -6.46
CA LEU A 118 -15.05 -12.99 -5.35
C LEU A 118 -14.62 -13.57 -3.99
N SER A 119 -14.36 -14.88 -3.92
CA SER A 119 -13.95 -15.51 -2.66
C SER A 119 -12.53 -15.13 -2.25
N GLY A 120 -11.65 -14.94 -3.24
CA GLY A 120 -10.28 -14.46 -3.05
C GLY A 120 -10.21 -13.06 -2.46
N ILE A 121 -10.94 -12.11 -3.05
CA ILE A 121 -11.03 -10.72 -2.55
C ILE A 121 -11.66 -10.67 -1.15
N ALA A 122 -12.73 -11.43 -0.90
CA ALA A 122 -13.35 -11.45 0.41
C ALA A 122 -12.40 -11.98 1.50
N ARG A 123 -11.67 -13.05 1.21
CA ARG A 123 -10.67 -13.64 2.14
C ARG A 123 -9.48 -12.72 2.36
N SER A 124 -8.94 -12.10 1.31
CA SER A 124 -7.83 -11.16 1.44
C SER A 124 -8.20 -9.93 2.26
N ASN A 125 -9.42 -9.41 2.09
CA ASN A 125 -9.94 -8.29 2.89
C ASN A 125 -10.14 -8.67 4.37
N ARG A 126 -10.68 -9.87 4.66
CA ARG A 126 -10.77 -10.36 6.04
C ARG A 126 -9.40 -10.53 6.68
N LEU A 127 -8.43 -11.07 5.95
CA LEU A 127 -7.06 -11.20 6.41
C LEU A 127 -6.45 -9.83 6.72
N ARG A 128 -6.56 -8.85 5.81
CA ARG A 128 -6.08 -7.47 6.03
C ARG A 128 -6.72 -6.85 7.28
N LYS A 129 -8.03 -7.03 7.47
CA LYS A 129 -8.73 -6.57 8.67
C LYS A 129 -8.19 -7.23 9.94
N ARG A 130 -8.02 -8.56 9.95
CA ARG A 130 -7.48 -9.30 11.11
C ARG A 130 -6.08 -8.82 11.49
N LEU A 131 -5.20 -8.65 10.50
CA LEU A 131 -3.84 -8.13 10.71
C LEU A 131 -3.87 -6.73 11.31
N SER A 132 -4.69 -5.84 10.75
CA SER A 132 -4.84 -4.47 11.26
C SER A 132 -5.42 -4.42 12.67
N ASP A 133 -6.47 -5.19 12.95
CA ASP A 133 -7.13 -5.23 14.26
C ASP A 133 -6.15 -5.77 15.33
N ALA A 134 -5.44 -6.86 15.02
CA ALA A 134 -4.43 -7.45 15.91
C ALA A 134 -3.27 -6.48 16.18
N ALA A 135 -2.73 -5.84 15.14
CA ALA A 135 -1.65 -4.87 15.30
C ALA A 135 -2.09 -3.64 16.11
N THR A 136 -3.30 -3.12 15.85
CA THR A 136 -3.88 -1.99 16.58
C THR A 136 -4.06 -2.30 18.08
N SER A 137 -4.33 -3.56 18.43
CA SER A 137 -4.44 -3.98 19.83
C SER A 137 -3.11 -3.89 20.60
N LEU A 138 -1.98 -3.97 19.90
CA LEU A 138 -0.64 -3.82 20.48
C LEU A 138 -0.14 -2.38 20.40
N SER A 139 -0.34 -1.74 19.25
CA SER A 139 0.19 -0.42 18.94
C SER A 139 -0.76 0.32 17.99
N PRO A 140 -1.28 1.51 18.35
CA PRO A 140 -2.02 2.33 17.40
C PRO A 140 -1.17 2.65 16.17
N SER A 141 -1.78 2.66 14.99
CA SER A 141 -1.06 3.01 13.76
C SER A 141 -0.60 4.46 13.77
N VAL A 142 0.60 4.70 13.25
CA VAL A 142 1.16 6.03 13.04
C VAL A 142 1.43 6.32 11.56
N PRO A 143 1.55 7.61 11.16
CA PRO A 143 1.99 7.95 9.82
C PRO A 143 3.41 7.44 9.55
N ALA A 144 3.67 7.00 8.33
CA ALA A 144 5.03 6.68 7.90
C ALA A 144 5.94 7.92 7.94
N ALA A 145 7.16 7.75 8.44
CA ALA A 145 8.22 8.74 8.36
C ALA A 145 8.66 8.90 6.90
N ARG A 146 8.88 10.15 6.48
CA ARG A 146 9.25 10.51 5.11
C ARG A 146 10.74 10.39 4.86
#